data_AF-A0A7S0FUS6-F1
#
_entry.id   AF-A0A7S0FUS6-F1
#
_cell.length_a   1.000
_cell.length_b   1.000
_cell.length_c   1.000
_cell.angle_alpha   90.00
_cell.angle_beta   90.00
_cell.angle_gamma   90.00
#
_symmetry.space_group_name_H-M   'P 1'
#
loop_
_entity.id
_entity.type
_entity.pdbx_description
1 polymer ?
#
loop_
_entity_poly.entity_id
_entity_poly.type
_entity_poly.pdbx_seq_one_letter_code
_entity_poly.pdbx_strand_id
1 'polypeptide(L)'
;LKESSSRPSAQMPEKSSGNVCYICLDGDEEEPLVCPCACRGTMGYLHVQCGLRAYKARAEAARDPLKLSYLQMCCPTCNTHYAGDLGMAIIDAAARNTASTIRRG
;
A
#
# COMPACT_ATOMS: atom_id res chain seq x y z
N LEU A 1 57.79 5.15 10.31
CA LEU A 1 56.58 5.77 9.75
C LEU A 1 55.96 4.82 8.73
N LYS A 2 54.75 4.31 9.02
CA LYS A 2 53.75 3.82 8.07
C LYS A 2 52.42 3.86 8.79
N GLU A 3 51.72 4.99 8.63
CA GLU A 3 50.33 5.16 9.03
C GLU A 3 49.46 4.63 7.89
N SER A 4 48.47 3.79 8.20
CA SER A 4 47.44 3.38 7.24
C SER A 4 46.18 2.96 8.00
N SER A 5 45.52 3.97 8.56
CA SER A 5 44.07 4.21 8.54
C SER A 5 43.13 3.04 8.84
N SER A 6 42.77 2.94 10.10
CA SER A 6 41.50 2.42 10.60
C SER A 6 40.32 3.07 9.86
N ARG A 7 39.41 2.25 9.31
CA ARG A 7 38.08 2.72 8.87
C ARG A 7 37.04 2.35 9.92
N PRO A 8 36.55 3.29 10.75
CA PRO A 8 35.24 3.17 11.36
C PRO A 8 34.29 4.07 10.58
N SER A 9 33.71 3.58 9.48
CA SER A 9 32.57 4.27 8.88
C SER A 9 31.30 3.69 9.46
N ALA A 10 30.79 4.44 10.44
CA ALA A 10 29.46 4.41 11.00
C ALA A 10 28.40 3.90 10.01
N GLN A 11 27.77 2.77 10.33
CA GLN A 11 26.41 2.52 9.89
C GLN A 11 25.50 3.33 10.81
N MET A 12 25.24 4.58 10.42
CA MET A 12 24.15 5.34 11.00
C MET A 12 22.85 4.71 10.52
N PRO A 13 21.82 4.55 11.38
CA PRO A 13 20.50 4.22 10.89
C PRO A 13 20.09 5.37 9.97
N GLU A 14 19.93 5.06 8.69
CA GLU A 14 19.37 5.98 7.70
C GLU A 14 18.01 6.42 8.24
N LYS A 15 17.92 7.65 8.74
CA LYS A 15 16.64 8.28 9.05
C LYS A 15 15.79 8.18 7.80
N SER A 16 14.64 7.50 7.93
CA SER A 16 13.58 7.43 6.92
C SER A 16 13.45 8.79 6.25
N SER A 17 13.87 8.86 4.99
CA SER A 17 13.95 10.08 4.21
C SER A 17 12.54 10.51 3.80
N GLY A 18 11.81 11.14 4.73
CA GLY A 18 10.68 12.04 4.47
C GLY A 18 9.51 11.50 3.64
N ASN A 19 9.41 10.19 3.46
CA ASN A 19 8.28 9.60 2.74
C ASN A 19 7.04 9.68 3.63
N VAL A 20 5.93 10.06 3.03
CA VAL A 20 4.63 10.16 3.69
C VAL A 20 3.62 9.32 2.91
N CYS A 21 2.56 8.89 3.58
CA CYS A 21 1.44 8.26 2.92
C CYS A 21 0.81 9.23 1.93
N TYR A 22 0.70 8.86 0.66
CA TYR A 22 0.12 9.73 -0.35
C TYR A 22 -1.37 10.04 -0.16
N ILE A 23 -2.05 9.32 0.77
CA ILE A 23 -3.49 9.47 1.05
C ILE A 23 -3.72 10.41 2.22
N CYS A 24 -3.09 10.16 3.39
CA CYS A 24 -3.30 10.99 4.59
C CYS A 24 -2.23 12.06 4.80
N LEU A 25 -1.11 11.98 4.09
CA LEU A 25 0.04 12.88 4.17
C LEU A 25 0.85 12.78 5.48
N ASP A 26 0.65 11.71 6.26
CA ASP A 26 1.41 11.41 7.48
C ASP A 26 2.56 10.42 7.24
N GLY A 27 3.53 10.40 8.14
CA GLY A 27 4.69 9.50 8.10
C GLY A 27 4.38 8.06 8.55
N ASP A 28 5.43 7.33 8.92
CA ASP A 28 5.34 5.93 9.39
C ASP A 28 5.12 5.80 10.92
N GLU A 29 4.70 6.88 11.59
CA GLU A 29 4.59 6.96 13.05
C GLU A 29 3.49 6.05 13.62
N GLU A 30 2.31 6.03 13.00
CA GLU A 30 1.16 5.21 13.46
C GLU A 30 1.14 3.81 12.83
N GLU A 31 1.47 3.72 11.55
CA GLU A 31 1.48 2.49 10.76
C GLU A 31 2.66 2.57 9.76
N PRO A 32 3.38 1.48 9.50
CA PRO A 32 4.47 1.50 8.53
C PRO A 32 3.96 1.83 7.11
N LEU A 33 4.76 2.57 6.35
CA LEU A 33 4.52 2.82 4.94
C LEU A 33 4.93 1.62 4.10
N VAL A 34 4.09 1.24 3.15
CA VAL A 34 4.35 0.18 2.17
C VAL A 34 4.39 0.75 0.75
N CYS A 35 5.07 0.03 -0.16
CA CYS A 35 5.11 0.29 -1.60
C CYS A 35 4.44 -0.86 -2.38
N PRO A 36 3.10 -0.96 -2.37
CA PRO A 36 2.38 -2.12 -2.89
C PRO A 36 2.20 -2.08 -4.40
N CYS A 37 2.69 -1.07 -5.11
CA CYS A 37 2.53 -0.94 -6.55
C CYS A 37 3.78 -0.36 -7.21
N ALA A 38 3.78 -0.24 -8.54
CA ALA A 38 4.92 0.23 -9.32
C ALA A 38 5.12 1.76 -9.33
N CYS A 39 4.29 2.52 -8.59
CA CYS A 39 4.45 3.96 -8.46
C CYS A 39 5.82 4.31 -7.84
N ARG A 40 6.45 5.36 -8.36
CA ARG A 40 7.76 5.84 -7.91
C ARG A 40 7.63 7.17 -7.16
N GLY A 41 8.64 7.48 -6.36
CA GLY A 41 8.63 8.69 -5.52
C GLY A 41 7.58 8.62 -4.41
N THR A 42 7.15 9.77 -3.92
CA THR A 42 6.21 9.88 -2.78
C THR A 42 4.84 9.26 -3.07
N MET A 43 4.44 9.19 -4.34
CA MET A 43 3.18 8.54 -4.77
C MET A 43 3.19 7.01 -4.59
N GLY A 44 4.34 6.40 -4.32
CA GLY A 44 4.47 4.96 -4.09
C GLY A 44 4.18 4.51 -2.66
N TYR A 45 4.25 5.43 -1.68
CA TYR A 45 4.19 5.10 -0.26
C TYR A 45 2.79 5.34 0.32
N LEU A 46 2.24 4.34 1.00
CA LEU A 46 1.01 4.48 1.77
C LEU A 46 0.92 3.49 2.91
N HIS A 47 0.07 3.79 3.89
CA HIS A 47 -0.35 2.83 4.89
C HIS A 47 -1.28 1.77 4.30
N VAL A 48 -1.24 0.54 4.84
CA VAL A 48 -2.13 -0.55 4.41
C VAL A 48 -3.58 -0.17 4.71
N GLN A 49 -3.87 0.42 5.87
CA GLN A 49 -5.25 0.83 6.20
C GLN A 49 -5.76 1.97 5.31
N CYS A 50 -4.91 2.93 4.95
CA CYS A 50 -5.28 3.99 4.01
C CYS A 50 -5.63 3.41 2.63
N GLY A 51 -4.81 2.50 2.12
CA GLY A 51 -5.07 1.80 0.86
C GLY A 51 -6.35 0.95 0.90
N LEU A 52 -6.57 0.22 1.99
CA LEU A 52 -7.76 -0.61 2.16
C LEU A 52 -9.04 0.23 2.25
N ARG A 53 -9.02 1.35 2.96
CA ARG A 53 -10.13 2.31 3.00
C ARG A 53 -10.44 2.87 1.62
N ALA A 54 -9.41 3.28 0.87
CA ALA A 54 -9.57 3.76 -0.50
C ALA A 54 -10.13 2.67 -1.44
N TYR A 55 -9.74 1.40 -1.27
CA TYR A 55 -10.38 0.28 -1.96
C TYR A 55 -11.87 0.16 -1.63
N LYS A 56 -12.23 0.12 -0.35
CA LYS A 56 -13.64 -0.03 0.09
C LYS A 56 -14.52 1.09 -0.47
N ALA A 57 -14.08 2.34 -0.38
CA ALA A 57 -14.82 3.48 -0.92
C ALA A 57 -15.06 3.38 -2.43
N ARG A 58 -14.06 2.93 -3.21
CA ARG A 58 -14.20 2.72 -4.66
C ARG A 58 -15.09 1.52 -4.98
N ALA A 59 -15.02 0.46 -4.18
CA ALA A 59 -15.86 -0.72 -4.31
C ALA A 59 -17.33 -0.39 -4.03
N GLU A 60 -17.63 0.43 -3.02
CA GLU A 60 -18.98 0.93 -2.72
C GLU A 60 -19.53 1.86 -3.81
N ALA A 61 -18.67 2.70 -4.41
CA ALA A 61 -19.05 3.57 -5.52
C ALA A 61 -19.27 2.82 -6.84
N ALA A 62 -18.80 1.58 -6.96
CA ALA A 62 -18.98 0.77 -8.16
C ALA A 62 -20.45 0.32 -8.27
N ARG A 63 -21.14 0.81 -9.30
CA ARG A 63 -22.56 0.49 -9.58
C ARG A 63 -22.79 -0.96 -10.05
N ASP A 64 -21.73 -1.68 -10.41
CA ASP A 64 -21.81 -3.01 -11.04
C ASP A 64 -21.14 -4.07 -10.13
N PRO A 65 -21.93 -4.96 -9.50
CA PRO A 65 -21.42 -5.99 -8.60
C PRO A 65 -20.59 -7.09 -9.30
N LEU A 66 -20.68 -7.23 -10.64
CA LEU A 66 -19.91 -8.20 -11.42
C LEU A 66 -18.56 -7.65 -11.90
N LYS A 67 -18.39 -6.33 -11.95
CA LYS A 67 -17.15 -5.64 -12.38
C LYS A 67 -16.12 -5.47 -11.25
N LEU A 68 -16.31 -6.16 -10.15
CA LEU A 68 -15.61 -5.95 -8.88
C LEU A 68 -14.29 -6.72 -8.70
N SER A 69 -13.89 -7.56 -9.64
CA SER A 69 -12.77 -8.49 -9.40
C SER A 69 -11.40 -8.00 -9.86
N TYR A 70 -11.29 -7.32 -11.01
CA TYR A 70 -9.96 -7.02 -11.58
C TYR A 70 -9.54 -5.54 -11.46
N LEU A 71 -10.43 -4.61 -11.78
CA LEU A 71 -10.08 -3.18 -11.85
C LEU A 71 -9.91 -2.52 -10.47
N GLN A 72 -10.57 -3.05 -9.44
CA GLN A 72 -10.54 -2.46 -8.10
C GLN A 72 -9.30 -2.87 -7.29
N MET A 73 -8.65 -3.98 -7.66
CA MET A 73 -7.40 -4.44 -7.03
C MET A 73 -6.16 -3.73 -7.57
N CYS A 74 -6.31 -2.90 -8.60
CA CYS A 74 -5.23 -2.13 -9.18
C CYS A 74 -5.09 -0.76 -8.52
N CYS A 75 -3.84 -0.27 -8.52
CA CYS A 75 -3.54 1.12 -8.24
C CYS A 75 -4.20 2.03 -9.29
N PRO A 76 -4.95 3.07 -8.90
CA PRO A 76 -5.61 3.96 -9.86
C PRO A 76 -4.60 4.80 -10.66
N THR A 77 -3.37 4.92 -10.18
CA THR A 77 -2.32 5.74 -10.83
C THR A 77 -1.54 4.95 -11.86
N CYS A 78 -0.99 3.78 -11.49
CA CYS A 78 -0.14 2.98 -12.36
C CYS A 78 -0.80 1.72 -12.94
N ASN A 79 -2.07 1.47 -12.60
CA ASN A 79 -2.87 0.33 -13.05
C ASN A 79 -2.26 -1.06 -12.75
N THR A 80 -1.25 -1.13 -11.87
CA THR A 80 -0.64 -2.39 -11.41
C THR A 80 -1.43 -2.93 -10.23
N HIS A 81 -1.56 -4.26 -10.13
CA HIS A 81 -2.15 -4.91 -8.95
C HIS A 81 -1.39 -4.55 -7.68
N TYR A 82 -2.12 -4.27 -6.62
CA TYR A 82 -1.51 -4.14 -5.32
C TYR A 82 -0.93 -5.49 -4.87
N ALA A 83 0.33 -5.49 -4.46
CA ALA A 83 1.06 -6.63 -3.92
C ALA A 83 1.28 -6.49 -2.40
N GLY A 84 1.82 -7.54 -1.78
CA GLY A 84 2.14 -7.56 -0.36
C GLY A 84 0.92 -7.44 0.55
N ASP A 85 1.10 -6.83 1.72
CA ASP A 85 0.08 -6.77 2.77
C ASP A 85 -1.20 -6.06 2.32
N LEU A 86 -1.08 -4.98 1.54
CA LEU A 86 -2.24 -4.30 0.98
C LEU A 86 -3.00 -5.20 -0.01
N GLY A 87 -2.29 -5.90 -0.88
CA GLY A 87 -2.90 -6.84 -1.83
C GLY A 87 -3.70 -7.93 -1.10
N MET A 88 -3.11 -8.54 -0.07
CA MET A 88 -3.77 -9.57 0.74
C MET A 88 -4.97 -9.02 1.51
N ALA A 89 -4.86 -7.83 2.09
CA ALA A 89 -5.96 -7.17 2.79
C ALA A 89 -7.15 -6.87 1.86
N ILE A 90 -6.87 -6.46 0.61
CA ILE A 90 -7.90 -6.23 -0.41
C ILE A 90 -8.59 -7.55 -0.79
N ILE A 91 -7.83 -8.63 -1.03
CA ILE A 91 -8.39 -9.95 -1.38
C ILE A 91 -9.32 -10.45 -0.26
N ASP A 92 -8.86 -10.36 0.99
CA ASP A 92 -9.62 -10.79 2.16
C ASP A 92 -10.90 -9.94 2.35
N ALA A 93 -10.82 -8.62 2.16
CA ALA A 93 -11.99 -7.74 2.19
C ALA A 93 -12.98 -8.04 1.05
N ALA A 94 -12.48 -8.29 -0.16
CA ALA A 94 -13.29 -8.65 -1.31
C ALA A 94 -14.05 -9.96 -1.07
N ALA A 95 -13.35 -11.00 -0.60
CA ALA A 95 -13.91 -12.33 -0.34
C ALA A 95 -15.04 -12.28 0.71
N ARG A 96 -14.86 -11.49 1.77
CA ARG A 96 -15.93 -11.26 2.77
C ARG A 96 -17.16 -10.60 2.16
N ASN A 97 -16.96 -9.62 1.28
CA ASN A 97 -18.07 -8.94 0.62
C ASN A 97 -18.85 -9.89 -0.32
N THR A 98 -18.13 -10.75 -1.07
CA THR A 98 -18.76 -11.75 -1.95
C THR A 98 -19.57 -12.80 -1.17
N ALA A 99 -19.05 -13.26 -0.02
CA ALA A 99 -19.76 -14.22 0.84
C ALA A 99 -21.10 -13.66 1.34
N SER A 100 -21.18 -12.36 1.65
CA SER A 100 -22.43 -11.69 2.01
C SER A 100 -23.43 -11.57 0.85
N THR A 101 -22.95 -11.43 -0.39
CA THR A 101 -23.83 -11.36 -1.57
C THR A 101 -24.42 -12.73 -1.91
N ILE A 102 -23.64 -13.81 -1.83
CA ILE A 102 -24.09 -15.18 -2.15
C ILE A 102 -25.18 -15.66 -1.18
N ARG A 103 -25.11 -15.30 0.11
CA ARG A 103 -26.10 -15.71 1.13
C ARG A 103 -27.46 -15.02 1.02
N ARG A 104 -27.62 -14.03 0.15
CA ARG A 104 -28.89 -13.31 -0.07
C ARG A 104 -29.63 -13.77 -1.34
N GLY A 105 -29.06 -14.72 -2.09
CA GLY A 105 -29.66 -15.32 -3.28
C GLY A 105 -30.47 -16.57 -2.98
#